data_AF-A0A8A4ZKF6-F1
#
_entry.id   AF-A0A8A4ZKF6-F1
#
_cell.length_a   1.000
_cell.length_b   1.000
_cell.length_c   1.000
_cell.angle_alpha   90.00
_cell.angle_beta   90.00
_cell.angle_gamma   90.00
#
_symmetry.space_group_name_H-M   'P 1'
#
loop_
_entity.id
_entity.type
_entity.pdbx_description
1 polymer ?
#
loop_
_entity_poly.entity_id
_entity_poly.type
_entity_poly.pdbx_seq_one_letter_code
_entity_poly.pdbx_strand_id
1 'polypeptide(L)' 'MGDSASSVVERIEAALRAWARGFYPSGAAVELLIAHGAWLNRADFRRRTIWISDEGPVCIAVDWVAARDLTGRAKRH' A
#
# COMPACT_ATOMS: atom_id res chain seq x y z
N MET A 1 -6.55 29.45 0.80
CA MET A 1 -7.74 28.58 0.96
C MET A 1 -7.81 27.68 -0.25
N GLY A 2 -6.93 26.67 -0.29
CA GLY A 2 -6.98 25.61 -1.29
C GLY A 2 -7.40 24.37 -0.55
N ASP A 3 -8.57 23.83 -0.87
CA ASP A 3 -8.99 22.52 -0.39
C ASP A 3 -7.90 21.52 -0.74
N SER A 4 -7.12 21.14 0.28
CA SER A 4 -6.03 20.19 0.18
C SER A 4 -6.63 18.81 0.10
N ALA A 5 -7.21 18.49 -1.06
CA ALA A 5 -7.53 17.12 -1.43
C ALA A 5 -6.21 16.40 -1.68
N SER A 6 -5.55 15.99 -0.59
CA SER A 6 -4.42 15.08 -0.66
C SER A 6 -4.85 13.87 -1.51
N SER A 7 -4.01 13.53 -2.49
CA SER A 7 -4.35 12.49 -3.45
C SER A 7 -4.67 11.18 -2.70
N VAL A 8 -5.51 10.32 -3.30
CA VAL A 8 -5.80 9.01 -2.72
C VAL A 8 -4.51 8.22 -2.43
N VAL A 9 -3.48 8.40 -3.25
CA VAL A 9 -2.16 7.77 -3.06
C VAL A 9 -1.48 8.30 -1.80
N GLU A 10 -1.37 9.61 -1.61
CA GLU A 10 -0.75 10.22 -0.41
C GLU A 10 -1.44 9.76 0.89
N ARG A 11 -2.78 9.63 0.87
CA ARG A 11 -3.54 9.11 2.02
C ARG A 11 -3.21 7.65 2.31
N ILE A 12 -3.02 6.83 1.27
CA ILE A 12 -2.60 5.42 1.41
C ILE A 12 -1.18 5.35 1.97
N GLU A 13 -0.26 6.18 1.47
CA GLU A 13 1.13 6.23 1.96
C GLU A 13 1.19 6.55 3.45
N ALA A 14 0.47 7.59 3.89
CA ALA A 14 0.41 7.98 5.29
C ALA A 14 -0.15 6.87 6.18
N ALA A 15 -1.21 6.18 5.73
CA ALA A 15 -1.81 5.08 6.48
C ALA A 15 -0.90 3.85 6.55
N LEU A 16 -0.20 3.52 5.47
CA LEU A 16 0.78 2.42 5.44
C LEU A 16 1.96 2.69 6.38
N ARG A 17 2.46 3.92 6.42
CA ARG A 17 3.50 4.35 7.38
C ARG A 17 3.03 4.22 8.83
N ALA A 18 1.79 4.60 9.10
CA ALA A 18 1.20 4.47 10.43
C ALA A 18 1.06 2.99 10.85
N TRP A 19 0.62 2.12 9.93
CA TRP A 19 0.50 0.68 10.16
C TRP A 19 1.85 0.00 10.40
N ALA A 20 2.88 0.35 9.63
CA ALA A 20 4.21 -0.27 9.72
C ALA A 20 5.06 0.23 10.91
N ARG A 21 4.61 1.27 11.61
CA ARG A 21 5.36 1.88 12.71
C ARG A 21 5.58 0.89 13.85
N GLY A 22 6.84 0.80 14.30
CA GLY A 22 7.23 -0.09 15.41
C GLY A 22 7.69 -1.48 14.98
N PHE A 23 7.58 -1.84 13.69
CA PHE A 23 8.14 -3.08 13.15
C PHE A 23 9.05 -2.79 11.95
N TYR A 24 10.36 -2.80 12.21
CA TYR A 24 11.38 -2.36 11.25
C TYR A 24 11.28 -3.01 9.86
N PRO A 25 11.05 -4.34 9.72
CA PRO A 25 10.92 -4.96 8.41
C PRO A 25 9.73 -4.42 7.60
N SER A 26 8.57 -4.23 8.23
CA SER A 26 7.40 -3.63 7.56
C SER A 26 7.64 -2.17 7.19
N GLY A 27 8.31 -1.41 8.05
CA GLY A 27 8.67 -0.02 7.76
C GLY A 27 9.53 0.10 6.51
N ALA A 28 10.59 -0.69 6.43
CA ALA A 28 11.49 -0.72 5.27
C ALA A 28 10.75 -1.15 3.98
N ALA A 29 9.88 -2.16 4.06
CA ALA A 29 9.11 -2.62 2.91
C ALA A 29 8.08 -1.59 2.42
N VAL A 30 7.41 -0.88 3.34
CA VAL A 30 6.50 0.23 3.01
C VAL A 30 7.25 1.38 2.35
N GLU A 31 8.38 1.83 2.92
CA GLU A 31 9.15 2.92 2.30
C GLU A 31 9.69 2.54 0.92
N LEU A 32 10.11 1.28 0.73
CA LEU A 32 10.52 0.79 -0.59
C LEU A 32 9.35 0.83 -1.60
N LEU A 33 8.16 0.42 -1.18
CA LEU A 33 6.96 0.44 -2.01
C LEU A 33 6.57 1.87 -2.42
N ILE A 34 6.66 2.81 -1.47
CA ILE A 34 6.39 4.24 -1.70
C ILE A 34 7.44 4.84 -2.64
N ALA A 35 8.73 4.60 -2.36
CA ALA A 35 9.84 5.11 -3.18
C ALA A 35 9.79 4.62 -4.63
N HIS A 36 9.32 3.38 -4.86
CA HIS A 36 9.14 2.88 -6.21
C HIS A 36 8.05 3.61 -7.01
N GLY A 37 7.04 4.20 -6.34
CA GLY A 37 5.99 5.05 -6.90
C GLY A 37 5.02 4.40 -7.91
N ALA A 38 5.46 3.41 -8.69
CA ALA A 38 4.67 2.82 -9.77
C ALA A 38 3.57 1.88 -9.27
N TRP A 39 3.84 1.15 -8.18
CA TRP A 39 2.92 0.11 -7.68
C TRP A 39 1.68 0.70 -7.00
N LEU A 40 1.82 1.76 -6.19
CA LEU A 40 0.68 2.42 -5.56
C LEU A 40 -0.20 3.18 -6.56
N ASN A 41 0.34 3.58 -7.72
CA ASN A 41 -0.42 4.19 -8.80
C ASN A 41 -1.27 3.17 -9.59
N ARG A 42 -0.94 1.89 -9.53
CA ARG A 42 -1.68 0.81 -10.17
C ARG A 42 -2.95 0.42 -9.42
N ALA A 43 -4.10 0.58 -10.07
CA ALA A 43 -5.40 0.26 -9.47
C ALA A 43 -5.57 -1.23 -9.16
N ASP A 44 -5.00 -2.11 -10.00
CA ASP A 44 -5.03 -3.56 -9.80
C ASP A 44 -4.18 -4.00 -8.61
N PHE A 45 -3.02 -3.36 -8.41
CA PHE A 45 -2.19 -3.54 -7.23
C PHE A 45 -2.96 -3.15 -5.96
N ARG A 46 -3.45 -1.90 -5.90
CA ARG A 46 -4.20 -1.40 -4.73
C ARG A 46 -5.35 -2.32 -4.34
N ARG A 47 -6.19 -2.72 -5.31
CA ARG A 47 -7.35 -3.59 -5.03
C ARG A 47 -7.00 -4.98 -4.53
N ARG A 48 -5.82 -5.50 -4.85
CA ARG A 48 -5.44 -6.88 -4.55
C ARG A 48 -4.52 -7.00 -3.35
N THR A 49 -3.73 -5.96 -3.06
CA THR A 49 -2.66 -6.03 -2.07
C THR A 49 -2.83 -5.05 -0.93
N ILE A 50 -3.75 -4.08 -1.05
CA ILE A 50 -4.04 -3.16 0.04
C ILE A 50 -5.32 -3.63 0.71
N TRP A 51 -5.18 -4.07 1.95
CA TRP A 51 -6.30 -4.42 2.79
C TRP A 51 -6.72 -3.21 3.62
N ILE A 52 -8.03 -2.95 3.66
CA ILE A 52 -8.64 -1.89 4.45
C ILE A 52 -9.52 -2.57 5.49
N SER A 53 -9.20 -2.42 6.77
CA SER A 53 -10.09 -2.83 7.86
C SER A 53 -11.24 -1.85 7.99
N ASP A 54 -12.47 -2.34 7.91
CA ASP A 54 -13.69 -1.64 8.31
C ASP A 54 -14.07 -1.90 9.79
N GLU A 55 -13.43 -2.88 10.42
CA GLU A 55 -13.56 -3.14 11.85
C GLU A 55 -12.61 -2.24 12.64
N GLY A 56 -13.14 -1.16 13.24
CA GLY A 56 -12.38 -0.22 14.08
C GLY A 56 -11.82 1.01 13.34
N PRO A 57 -10.77 1.67 13.86
CA PRO A 57 -10.12 2.77 13.15
C PRO A 57 -9.64 2.26 11.78
N VAL A 58 -9.94 3.01 10.71
CA VAL A 58 -9.53 2.64 9.34
C VAL A 58 -8.04 2.34 9.33
N CYS A 59 -7.71 1.06 9.17
CA CYS A 59 -6.35 0.58 9.11
C CYS A 59 -6.07 0.10 7.68
N ILE A 60 -4.98 0.58 7.11
CA ILE A 60 -4.52 0.17 5.78
C ILE A 60 -3.25 -0.65 5.96
N ALA A 61 -3.28 -1.89 5.49
CA ALA A 61 -2.15 -2.80 5.53
C ALA A 61 -1.82 -3.31 4.12
N VAL A 62 -0.56 -3.68 3.90
CA VAL A 62 -0.18 -4.44 2.71
C VAL A 62 -0.35 -5.93 2.99
N ASP A 63 -1.18 -6.61 2.21
CA ASP A 63 -1.16 -8.05 2.08
C ASP A 63 0.07 -8.46 1.24
N TRP A 64 1.14 -8.80 1.95
CA TRP A 64 2.40 -9.20 1.33
C TRP A 64 2.30 -10.53 0.58
N VAL A 65 1.36 -11.41 0.96
CA VAL A 65 1.12 -12.69 0.25
C VAL A 65 0.48 -12.40 -1.10
N ALA A 66 -0.57 -11.58 -1.13
CA ALA A 66 -1.19 -11.15 -2.37
C ALA A 66 -0.23 -10.33 -3.27
N ALA A 67 0.64 -9.50 -2.66
CA ALA A 67 1.66 -8.77 -3.40
C ALA A 67 2.67 -9.70 -4.11
N ARG A 68 3.14 -10.74 -3.41
CA ARG A 68 4.00 -11.79 -4.01
C ARG A 68 3.29 -12.53 -5.13
N ASP A 69 2.02 -12.90 -4.94
CA ASP A 69 1.29 -13.68 -5.94
C ASP A 69 0.94 -12.84 -7.19
N LEU A 70 0.82 -11.52 -7.03
CA LEU A 70 0.67 -10.57 -8.13
C LEU A 70 1.96 -10.46 -8.97
N THR A 71 3.15 -10.52 -8.36
CA THR A 71 4.43 -10.53 -9.09
C THR A 71 4.75 -11.89 -9.70
N GLY A 72 4.23 -12.98 -9.12
CA GLY A 72 4.42 -14.35 -9.61
C GLY A 72 3.71 -14.68 -10.94
N ARG A 73 2.81 -13.82 -11.45
CA ARG A 73 2.03 -14.08 -12.69
C ARG A 73 2.67 -13.55 -13.96
N ALA A 74 3.99 -13.39 -13.99
CA ALA A 74 4.76 -13.21 -15.22
C ALA A 74 5.10 -14.57 -15.89
N LYS A 75 4.12 -15.46 -16.07
CA LYS A 75 4.21 -16.51 -17.09
C LYS A 75 3.48 -16.00 -18.32
N ARG A 76 4.26 -15.42 -19.24
CA ARG A 76 3.84 -15.15 -20.61
C ARG A 76 3.54 -16.51 -21.26
N HIS A 77 2.30 -16.71 -21.71
CA HIS A 77 2.00 -17.64 -22.78
C HIS A 77 1.94 -16.84 -24.09
#